data_AF-A0A2K3NWW0-F1
#
_entry.id   AF-A0A2K3NWW0-F1
#
_cell.length_a   1.000
_cell.length_b   1.000
_cell.length_c   1.000
_cell.angle_alpha   90.00
_cell.angle_beta   90.00
_cell.angle_gamma   90.00
#
_symmetry.space_group_name_H-M   'P 1'
#
loop_
_entity.id
_entity.type
_entity.pdbx_description
1 polymer ?
#
loop_
_entity_poly.entity_id
_entity_poly.type
_entity_poly.pdbx_seq_one_letter_code
_entity_poly.pdbx_strand_id
1 'polypeptide(L)'
;MLQPQRSLRPYISISSSSSPNPNPNPRDTISRFQSNPTTITNNDQFNPPSSSSSSSFSSSSSRSLKNPTNFTHNYLIAISLIPSALFLLDLGGSTVSATLIVGLMISYILDSLNFKPASFFSVWFSLIFAQFSFFLTASPSLYSTFNNSITLTILASFLCAHTTFLIGIWSSLQFKFLLLENPSIVAALERLLFACLPITASSIFTWAAVSAVGINNSAYYLMAFSCFFYWLYSIPRLSSFKINHHARFHGGQAPKDSFVLGPLESCIHTLYLLFLYASTRGALWWVSDNAAHIQSIRVVNGFVALVFVVIALEIRVVFHSFGRYIQVPPPLNYVLVTITMLGGAAAGGAYSMGMVSDALSSVAFTTSAIVVSAAGAVVVGYPVLVSGY
;
A
#
# COMPACT_ATOMS: atom_id res chain seq x y z
N MET A 1 -37.13 19.40 -37.35
CA MET A 1 -38.44 18.72 -37.22
C MET A 1 -38.23 17.39 -36.51
N LEU A 2 -38.84 17.26 -35.32
CA LEU A 2 -39.31 16.06 -34.61
C LEU A 2 -38.35 14.87 -34.33
N GLN A 3 -37.98 14.77 -33.04
CA GLN A 3 -37.86 13.52 -32.26
C GLN A 3 -39.26 12.88 -32.03
N PRO A 4 -39.43 11.73 -31.32
CA PRO A 4 -38.56 10.58 -31.05
C PRO A 4 -39.31 9.21 -31.22
N GLN A 5 -38.64 8.06 -31.05
CA GLN A 5 -39.32 6.79 -30.75
C GLN A 5 -38.62 5.98 -29.64
N ARG A 6 -39.47 5.39 -28.79
CA ARG A 6 -39.22 4.74 -27.50
C ARG A 6 -39.59 3.25 -27.63
N SER A 7 -39.18 2.45 -26.64
CA SER A 7 -39.72 1.11 -26.25
C SER A 7 -39.09 -0.11 -26.98
N LEU A 8 -38.95 -1.34 -26.45
CA LEU A 8 -39.54 -2.04 -25.28
C LEU A 8 -38.69 -3.31 -24.97
N ARG A 9 -38.76 -3.77 -23.71
CA ARG A 9 -38.21 -5.04 -23.15
C ARG A 9 -39.12 -6.23 -23.51
N PRO A 10 -38.64 -7.49 -23.51
CA PRO A 10 -39.53 -8.63 -23.26
C PRO A 10 -39.13 -9.48 -22.04
N TYR A 11 -40.16 -9.81 -21.26
CA TYR A 11 -40.26 -10.90 -20.29
C TYR A 11 -40.92 -12.08 -21.00
N ILE A 12 -40.49 -13.33 -20.76
CA ILE A 12 -41.33 -14.52 -20.91
C ILE A 12 -41.06 -15.47 -19.72
N SER A 13 -42.16 -15.95 -19.16
CA SER A 13 -42.35 -16.85 -18.03
C SER A 13 -42.92 -18.21 -18.49
N ILE A 14 -42.83 -19.27 -17.66
CA ILE A 14 -43.91 -20.23 -17.26
C ILE A 14 -43.44 -21.69 -17.02
N SER A 15 -43.52 -22.14 -15.74
CA SER A 15 -44.03 -23.43 -15.14
C SER A 15 -43.50 -24.82 -15.61
N SER A 16 -43.56 -25.98 -14.89
CA SER A 16 -44.32 -26.48 -13.72
C SER A 16 -43.77 -27.84 -13.18
N SER A 17 -43.90 -28.06 -11.85
CA SER A 17 -44.21 -29.27 -11.03
C SER A 17 -43.55 -30.67 -11.17
N SER A 18 -43.03 -31.21 -10.05
CA SER A 18 -43.51 -32.44 -9.34
C SER A 18 -42.73 -32.74 -8.03
N SER A 19 -43.43 -33.28 -7.03
CA SER A 19 -43.22 -33.44 -5.55
C SER A 19 -42.50 -34.77 -5.14
N PRO A 20 -42.29 -35.22 -3.86
CA PRO A 20 -42.85 -34.79 -2.54
C PRO A 20 -41.94 -34.80 -1.25
N ASN A 21 -42.54 -34.29 -0.16
CA ASN A 21 -42.28 -34.25 1.32
C ASN A 21 -41.59 -35.47 2.00
N PRO A 22 -41.24 -35.51 3.34
CA PRO A 22 -41.80 -34.75 4.48
C PRO A 22 -40.84 -34.33 5.64
N ASN A 23 -41.40 -33.48 6.52
CA ASN A 23 -40.89 -33.09 7.86
C ASN A 23 -41.21 -34.17 8.93
N PRO A 24 -40.53 -34.18 10.09
CA PRO A 24 -41.31 -34.12 11.34
C PRO A 24 -40.65 -33.32 12.48
N ASN A 25 -41.44 -32.43 13.11
CA ASN A 25 -41.19 -31.89 14.45
C ASN A 25 -42.08 -32.65 15.47
N PRO A 26 -41.59 -33.01 16.66
CA PRO A 26 -42.42 -33.54 17.74
C PRO A 26 -42.55 -32.53 18.89
N ARG A 27 -43.80 -32.14 19.23
CA ARG A 27 -44.34 -32.05 20.60
C ARG A 27 -45.66 -31.29 20.61
N ASP A 28 -46.75 -32.05 20.70
CA ASP A 28 -48.00 -31.64 21.33
C ASP A 28 -48.22 -32.54 22.54
N THR A 29 -48.50 -31.99 23.73
CA THR A 29 -49.30 -32.69 24.76
C THR A 29 -49.95 -31.72 25.78
N ILE A 30 -51.26 -31.48 25.57
CA ILE A 30 -52.41 -31.54 26.53
C ILE A 30 -52.44 -30.67 27.82
N SER A 31 -53.49 -29.81 27.93
CA SER A 31 -54.57 -29.77 28.98
C SER A 31 -55.30 -28.40 28.95
N ARG A 32 -56.58 -28.28 28.54
CA ARG A 32 -57.92 -28.46 29.19
C ARG A 32 -58.30 -27.47 30.33
N PHE A 33 -59.52 -26.89 30.17
CA PHE A 33 -60.55 -26.32 31.09
C PHE A 33 -60.99 -24.87 30.72
N GLN A 34 -62.18 -24.65 30.10
CA GLN A 34 -63.51 -24.24 30.66
C GLN A 34 -63.49 -22.79 31.27
N SER A 35 -64.36 -21.80 31.00
CA SER A 35 -65.83 -21.72 30.73
C SER A 35 -66.32 -20.28 30.33
N ASN A 36 -67.24 -20.16 29.35
CA ASN A 36 -68.49 -19.31 29.16
C ASN A 36 -68.80 -18.02 30.01
N PRO A 37 -69.84 -17.16 29.70
CA PRO A 37 -70.02 -16.21 28.56
C PRO A 37 -70.69 -14.82 28.93
N THR A 38 -70.88 -13.92 27.94
CA THR A 38 -71.87 -12.79 27.81
C THR A 38 -72.08 -11.71 28.90
N THR A 39 -72.02 -10.41 28.50
CA THR A 39 -73.07 -9.41 28.84
C THR A 39 -73.04 -8.17 27.92
N ILE A 40 -74.23 -7.77 27.46
CA ILE A 40 -74.59 -6.55 26.72
C ILE A 40 -75.07 -5.52 27.74
N THR A 41 -74.70 -4.23 27.60
CA THR A 41 -75.58 -3.09 27.94
C THR A 41 -75.11 -1.80 27.27
N ASN A 42 -76.05 -1.17 26.57
CA ASN A 42 -76.02 0.20 26.03
C ASN A 42 -75.94 1.25 27.15
N ASN A 43 -75.35 2.42 26.88
CA ASN A 43 -76.03 3.72 27.02
C ASN A 43 -75.15 4.90 26.57
N ASP A 44 -75.82 5.83 25.91
CA ASP A 44 -75.36 7.11 25.36
C ASP A 44 -74.74 8.07 26.38
N GLN A 45 -73.69 8.81 25.97
CA GLN A 45 -73.54 10.23 26.32
C GLN A 45 -72.44 10.95 25.50
N PHE A 46 -72.89 11.89 24.66
CA PHE A 46 -72.29 13.17 24.22
C PHE A 46 -70.81 13.49 24.57
N ASN A 47 -69.96 13.73 23.54
CA ASN A 47 -69.18 14.98 23.31
C ASN A 47 -68.15 14.89 22.14
N PRO A 48 -67.65 16.02 21.58
CA PRO A 48 -67.44 16.28 20.13
C PRO A 48 -66.03 15.89 19.58
N PRO A 49 -65.74 16.05 18.27
CA PRO A 49 -64.63 15.34 17.63
C PRO A 49 -63.29 15.98 17.96
N SER A 50 -62.45 15.26 18.69
CA SER A 50 -61.03 15.58 18.82
C SER A 50 -60.29 15.15 17.54
N SER A 51 -59.74 16.14 16.85
CA SER A 51 -58.77 16.02 15.77
C SER A 51 -57.64 15.05 16.12
N SER A 52 -57.70 13.81 15.63
CA SER A 52 -56.55 12.91 15.58
C SER A 52 -55.89 13.08 14.21
N SER A 53 -54.93 13.99 14.16
CA SER A 53 -53.93 14.09 13.11
C SER A 53 -53.26 12.73 12.91
N SER A 54 -53.48 12.13 11.75
CA SER A 54 -52.68 11.03 11.24
C SER A 54 -51.24 11.51 11.09
N SER A 55 -50.40 11.27 12.09
CA SER A 55 -48.95 11.42 11.96
C SER A 55 -48.45 10.32 11.03
N SER A 56 -48.51 10.62 9.73
CA SER A 56 -47.74 9.94 8.71
C SER A 56 -46.26 10.05 9.11
N PHE A 57 -45.71 9.00 9.70
CA PHE A 57 -44.28 8.82 9.81
C PHE A 57 -43.73 8.61 8.40
N SER A 58 -43.55 9.71 7.68
CA SER A 58 -42.66 9.77 6.55
C SER A 58 -41.26 9.51 7.11
N SER A 59 -40.83 8.25 7.06
CA SER A 59 -39.42 7.89 7.18
C SER A 59 -38.72 8.52 5.98
N SER A 60 -38.38 9.81 6.11
CA SER A 60 -37.41 10.47 5.28
C SER A 60 -36.12 9.70 5.49
N SER A 61 -35.89 8.72 4.62
CA SER A 61 -34.56 8.22 4.31
C SER A 61 -33.80 9.42 3.78
N SER A 62 -33.28 10.24 4.71
CA SER A 62 -32.23 11.18 4.44
C SER A 62 -31.11 10.33 3.87
N ARG A 63 -31.04 10.31 2.55
CA ARG A 63 -29.80 10.09 1.83
C ARG A 63 -28.91 11.21 2.31
N SER A 64 -28.27 11.01 3.46
CA SER A 64 -27.16 11.80 3.94
C SER A 64 -26.20 11.80 2.77
N LEU A 65 -26.21 12.91 2.02
CA LEU A 65 -25.13 13.27 1.11
C LEU A 65 -23.88 13.09 1.96
N LYS A 66 -23.13 12.02 1.67
CA LYS A 66 -21.98 11.60 2.46
C LYS A 66 -21.04 12.79 2.53
N ASN A 67 -20.85 13.35 3.72
CA ASN A 67 -19.71 14.20 3.96
C ASN A 67 -18.48 13.44 3.45
N PRO A 68 -17.60 14.08 2.65
CA PRO A 68 -16.37 13.43 2.21
C PRO A 68 -15.67 12.91 3.47
N THR A 69 -15.38 11.62 3.48
CA THR A 69 -14.78 10.94 4.63
C THR A 69 -13.45 11.62 4.93
N ASN A 70 -13.35 12.27 6.10
CA ASN A 70 -12.11 12.90 6.54
C ASN A 70 -11.00 11.86 6.59
N PHE A 71 -9.79 12.28 6.23
CA PHE A 71 -8.61 11.42 6.24
C PHE A 71 -8.27 11.00 7.68
N THR A 72 -8.76 9.83 8.10
CA THR A 72 -8.75 9.41 9.51
C THR A 72 -7.33 9.10 9.99
N HIS A 73 -6.48 8.61 9.09
CA HIS A 73 -5.11 8.22 9.40
C HIS A 73 -4.06 9.33 9.20
N ASN A 74 -4.50 10.58 8.97
CA ASN A 74 -3.59 11.70 8.69
C ASN A 74 -2.52 11.87 9.78
N TYR A 75 -2.91 11.72 11.05
CA TYR A 75 -2.00 11.90 12.18
C TYR A 75 -0.88 10.85 12.21
N LEU A 76 -1.17 9.58 11.90
CA LEU A 76 -0.17 8.50 11.90
C LEU A 76 0.91 8.76 10.86
N ILE A 77 0.45 9.17 9.67
CA ILE A 77 1.30 9.49 8.54
C ILE A 77 2.13 10.73 8.85
N ALA A 78 1.51 11.77 9.42
CA ALA A 78 2.19 12.99 9.81
C ALA A 78 3.32 12.75 10.83
N ILE A 79 3.09 11.91 11.84
CA ILE A 79 4.12 11.54 12.84
C ILE A 79 5.36 10.91 12.18
N SER A 80 5.18 10.20 11.06
CA SER A 80 6.28 9.56 10.34
C SER A 80 6.94 10.50 9.33
N LEU A 81 6.11 11.22 8.55
CA LEU A 81 6.59 12.05 7.44
C LEU A 81 7.15 13.40 7.88
N ILE A 82 6.57 14.06 8.88
CA ILE A 82 7.03 15.40 9.29
C ILE A 82 8.50 15.36 9.76
N PRO A 83 8.91 14.45 10.67
CA PRO A 83 10.31 14.39 11.07
C PRO A 83 11.23 14.00 9.91
N SER A 84 10.77 13.13 9.00
CA SER A 84 11.54 12.78 7.81
C SER A 84 11.74 13.97 6.87
N ALA A 85 10.71 14.80 6.68
CA ALA A 85 10.78 16.00 5.85
C ALA A 85 11.72 17.04 6.45
N LEU A 86 11.67 17.24 7.78
CA LEU A 86 12.58 18.13 8.49
C LEU A 86 14.04 17.68 8.36
N PHE A 87 14.30 16.38 8.48
CA PHE A 87 15.65 15.84 8.29
C PHE A 87 16.14 15.99 6.84
N LEU A 88 15.26 15.79 5.84
CA LEU A 88 15.61 16.04 4.43
C LEU A 88 15.91 17.51 4.15
N LEU A 89 15.19 18.43 4.79
CA LEU A 89 15.46 19.87 4.70
C LEU A 89 16.82 20.23 5.29
N ASP A 90 17.16 19.64 6.43
CA ASP A 90 18.47 19.84 7.06
C ASP A 90 19.61 19.32 6.18
N LEU A 91 19.47 18.11 5.61
CA LEU A 91 20.42 17.55 4.65
C LEU A 91 20.52 18.36 3.35
N GLY A 92 19.39 18.89 2.86
CA GLY A 92 19.31 19.66 1.62
C GLY A 92 19.83 21.09 1.74
N GLY A 93 19.90 21.62 2.96
CA GLY A 93 20.39 22.95 3.27
C GLY A 93 19.52 24.09 2.70
N SER A 94 20.14 25.27 2.60
CA SER A 94 19.46 26.52 2.22
C SER A 94 18.84 26.45 0.83
N THR A 95 19.50 25.86 -0.16
CA THR A 95 19.00 25.79 -1.54
C THR A 95 17.68 25.00 -1.65
N VAL A 96 17.61 23.84 -0.99
CA VAL A 96 16.38 23.02 -0.98
C VAL A 96 15.28 23.71 -0.19
N SER A 97 15.60 24.34 0.95
CA SER A 97 14.61 25.12 1.70
C SER A 97 14.07 26.32 0.90
N ALA A 98 14.91 27.04 0.17
CA ALA A 98 14.52 28.22 -0.59
C ALA A 98 13.61 27.84 -1.76
N THR A 99 13.94 26.77 -2.49
CA THR A 99 13.10 26.26 -3.58
C THR A 99 11.73 25.79 -3.09
N LEU A 100 11.66 25.14 -1.93
CA LEU A 100 10.39 24.76 -1.31
C LEU A 100 9.60 25.97 -0.80
N ILE A 101 10.23 26.93 -0.13
CA ILE A 101 9.54 28.13 0.35
C ILE A 101 8.91 28.88 -0.82
N VAL A 102 9.67 29.14 -1.89
CA VAL A 102 9.16 29.84 -3.08
C VAL A 102 8.02 29.05 -3.73
N GLY A 103 8.18 27.74 -3.90
CA GLY A 103 7.13 26.91 -4.50
C GLY A 103 5.87 26.79 -3.64
N LEU A 104 5.99 26.73 -2.31
CA LEU A 104 4.86 26.74 -1.39
C LEU A 104 4.17 28.10 -1.35
N MET A 105 4.91 29.21 -1.45
CA MET A 105 4.32 30.55 -1.60
C MET A 105 3.48 30.66 -2.88
N ILE A 106 3.99 30.16 -4.02
CA ILE A 106 3.22 30.12 -5.27
C ILE A 106 1.97 29.26 -5.10
N SER A 107 2.11 28.07 -4.49
CA SER A 107 0.99 27.16 -4.24
C SER A 107 -0.09 27.79 -3.35
N TYR A 108 0.32 28.55 -2.35
CA TYR A 108 -0.55 29.30 -1.44
C TYR A 108 -1.31 30.42 -2.15
N ILE A 109 -0.63 31.19 -3.01
CA ILE A 109 -1.27 32.24 -3.82
C ILE A 109 -2.30 31.61 -4.77
N LEU A 110 -1.97 30.51 -5.44
CA LEU A 110 -2.88 29.81 -6.35
C LEU A 110 -4.10 29.23 -5.62
N ASP A 111 -3.92 28.70 -4.41
CA ASP A 111 -5.02 28.22 -3.58
C ASP A 111 -5.92 29.39 -3.11
N SER A 112 -5.31 30.52 -2.74
CA SER A 112 -6.03 31.75 -2.36
C SER A 112 -6.87 32.32 -3.50
N LEU A 113 -6.43 32.14 -4.75
CA LEU A 113 -7.18 32.50 -5.96
C LEU A 113 -8.26 31.47 -6.33
N ASN A 114 -8.46 30.42 -5.52
CA ASN A 114 -9.38 29.30 -5.76
C ASN A 114 -9.05 28.41 -6.98
N PHE A 115 -7.84 28.50 -7.53
CA PHE A 115 -7.38 27.61 -8.61
C PHE A 115 -6.83 26.29 -8.04
N LYS A 116 -7.73 25.44 -7.54
CA LYS A 116 -7.43 24.14 -6.92
C LYS A 116 -6.49 23.23 -7.73
N PRO A 117 -6.71 22.98 -9.04
CA PRO A 117 -5.80 22.14 -9.82
C PRO A 117 -4.43 22.78 -10.01
N ALA A 118 -4.36 24.11 -10.16
CA ALA A 118 -3.10 24.82 -10.31
C ALA A 118 -2.26 24.75 -9.03
N SER A 119 -2.88 24.91 -7.86
CA SER A 119 -2.20 24.75 -6.57
C SER A 119 -1.65 23.33 -6.39
N PHE A 120 -2.42 22.30 -6.77
CA PHE A 120 -1.98 20.91 -6.75
C PHE A 120 -0.71 20.68 -7.60
N PHE A 121 -0.71 21.13 -8.86
CA PHE A 121 0.46 20.98 -9.73
C PHE A 121 1.66 21.80 -9.23
N SER A 122 1.41 22.98 -8.67
CA SER A 122 2.45 23.84 -8.09
C SER A 122 3.20 23.15 -6.95
N VAL A 123 2.50 22.42 -6.07
CA VAL A 123 3.15 21.62 -5.01
C VAL A 123 4.05 20.53 -5.60
N TRP A 124 3.56 19.79 -6.60
CA TRP A 124 4.36 18.74 -7.24
C TRP A 124 5.58 19.28 -7.98
N PHE A 125 5.44 20.39 -8.73
CA PHE A 125 6.57 21.04 -9.36
C PHE A 125 7.58 21.54 -8.33
N SER A 126 7.12 22.12 -7.22
CA SER A 126 7.99 22.53 -6.12
C SER A 126 8.79 21.35 -5.56
N LEU A 127 8.17 20.18 -5.34
CA LEU A 127 8.86 18.97 -4.90
C LEU A 127 9.87 18.45 -5.93
N ILE A 128 9.55 18.51 -7.23
CA ILE A 128 10.46 18.11 -8.31
C ILE A 128 11.68 19.04 -8.35
N PHE A 129 11.47 20.36 -8.30
CA PHE A 129 12.56 21.33 -8.27
C PHE A 129 13.40 21.22 -6.99
N ALA A 130 12.78 20.97 -5.85
CA ALA A 130 13.47 20.71 -4.59
C ALA A 130 14.35 19.45 -4.69
N GLN A 131 13.84 18.38 -5.31
CA GLN A 131 14.61 17.15 -5.52
C GLN A 131 15.78 17.37 -6.48
N PHE A 132 15.59 18.13 -7.55
CA PHE A 132 16.66 18.52 -8.46
C PHE A 132 17.74 19.35 -7.75
N SER A 133 17.33 20.32 -6.93
CA SER A 133 18.24 21.08 -6.08
C SER A 133 19.00 20.20 -5.09
N PHE A 134 18.32 19.22 -4.48
CA PHE A 134 18.96 18.27 -3.56
C PHE A 134 20.04 17.47 -4.29
N PHE A 135 19.76 16.99 -5.51
CA PHE A 135 20.76 16.25 -6.28
C PHE A 135 21.98 17.09 -6.63
N LEU A 136 21.82 18.37 -6.96
CA LEU A 136 22.93 19.24 -7.29
C LEU A 136 23.75 19.67 -6.07
N THR A 137 23.09 19.94 -4.93
CA THR A 137 23.75 20.51 -3.75
C THR A 137 24.17 19.46 -2.72
N ALA A 138 23.34 18.45 -2.44
CA ALA A 138 23.56 17.47 -1.37
C ALA A 138 24.23 16.17 -1.84
N SER A 139 24.16 15.80 -3.13
CA SER A 139 24.84 14.57 -3.59
C SER A 139 26.37 14.59 -3.41
N PRO A 140 27.09 15.71 -3.64
CA PRO A 140 28.53 15.75 -3.41
C PRO A 140 28.93 15.56 -1.94
N SER A 141 28.15 16.10 -1.00
CA SER A 141 28.42 15.92 0.44
C SER A 141 28.14 14.49 0.89
N LEU A 142 27.07 13.86 0.36
CA LEU A 142 26.80 12.43 0.57
C LEU A 142 27.92 11.55 0.01
N TYR A 143 28.44 11.86 -1.18
CA TYR A 143 29.55 11.12 -1.79
C TYR A 143 30.82 11.15 -0.94
N SER A 144 31.16 12.34 -0.41
CA SER A 144 32.28 12.49 0.52
C SER A 144 32.05 11.70 1.82
N THR A 145 30.83 11.74 2.37
CA THR A 145 30.45 11.02 3.60
C THR A 145 30.54 9.50 3.43
N PHE A 146 30.21 8.97 2.25
CA PHE A 146 30.27 7.53 1.96
C PHE A 146 31.62 7.05 1.44
N ASN A 147 32.73 7.70 1.85
CA ASN A 147 34.09 7.31 1.46
C ASN A 147 34.25 7.17 -0.06
N ASN A 148 33.65 8.07 -0.84
CA ASN A 148 33.69 8.08 -2.31
C ASN A 148 33.02 6.84 -2.96
N SER A 149 32.08 6.18 -2.28
CA SER A 149 31.30 5.09 -2.86
C SER A 149 30.13 5.62 -3.69
N ILE A 150 30.23 5.46 -5.01
CA ILE A 150 29.20 5.87 -5.97
C ILE A 150 27.88 5.12 -5.70
N THR A 151 27.95 3.80 -5.49
CA THR A 151 26.77 2.96 -5.28
C THR A 151 25.96 3.39 -4.05
N LEU A 152 26.63 3.64 -2.92
CA LEU A 152 25.97 4.10 -1.70
C LEU A 152 25.34 5.48 -1.88
N THR A 153 26.01 6.37 -2.62
CA THR A 153 25.49 7.71 -2.91
C THR A 153 24.25 7.68 -3.77
N ILE A 154 24.21 6.82 -4.81
CA ILE A 154 23.03 6.63 -5.66
C ILE A 154 21.88 6.04 -4.83
N LEU A 155 22.14 5.01 -4.01
CA LEU A 155 21.11 4.40 -3.18
C LEU A 155 20.55 5.39 -2.14
N ALA A 156 21.42 6.18 -1.51
CA ALA A 156 21.04 7.21 -0.55
C ALA A 156 20.19 8.31 -1.20
N SER A 157 20.61 8.79 -2.37
CA SER A 157 19.89 9.84 -3.08
C SER A 157 18.54 9.34 -3.61
N PHE A 158 18.44 8.06 -3.99
CA PHE A 158 17.17 7.40 -4.32
C PHE A 158 16.24 7.27 -3.11
N LEU A 159 16.76 6.94 -1.91
CA LEU A 159 15.96 6.91 -0.69
C LEU A 159 15.38 8.30 -0.34
N CYS A 160 16.19 9.36 -0.49
CA CYS A 160 15.72 10.74 -0.33
C CYS A 160 14.63 11.07 -1.36
N ALA A 161 14.87 10.78 -2.64
CA ALA A 161 13.90 11.01 -3.71
C ALA A 161 12.58 10.27 -3.47
N HIS A 162 12.66 9.02 -3.02
CA HIS A 162 11.48 8.21 -2.69
C HIS A 162 10.70 8.81 -1.52
N THR A 163 11.38 9.37 -0.51
CA THR A 163 10.72 10.05 0.62
C THR A 163 10.04 11.34 0.18
N THR A 164 10.70 12.16 -0.64
CA THR A 164 10.11 13.36 -1.26
C THR A 164 8.85 13.00 -2.05
N PHE A 165 8.88 11.89 -2.78
CA PHE A 165 7.71 11.37 -3.50
C PHE A 165 6.57 10.98 -2.56
N LEU A 166 6.85 10.28 -1.44
CA LEU A 166 5.83 9.95 -0.44
C LEU A 166 5.24 11.20 0.24
N ILE A 167 6.05 12.25 0.47
CA ILE A 167 5.57 13.56 0.94
C ILE A 167 4.60 14.17 -0.09
N GLY A 168 4.91 14.06 -1.39
CA GLY A 168 4.02 14.48 -2.47
C GLY A 168 2.70 13.72 -2.50
N ILE A 169 2.72 12.41 -2.29
CA ILE A 169 1.50 11.59 -2.15
C ILE A 169 0.68 12.03 -0.94
N TRP A 170 1.32 12.23 0.22
CA TRP A 170 0.64 12.70 1.42
C TRP A 170 0.01 14.08 1.23
N SER A 171 0.72 14.99 0.56
CA SER A 171 0.19 16.31 0.19
C SER A 171 -1.00 16.21 -0.76
N SER A 172 -0.94 15.30 -1.74
CA SER A 172 -2.03 15.05 -2.70
C SER A 172 -3.33 14.63 -2.02
N LEU A 173 -3.24 13.85 -0.93
CA LEU A 173 -4.40 13.41 -0.13
C LEU A 173 -5.08 14.55 0.63
N GLN A 174 -4.43 15.72 0.78
CA GLN A 174 -5.03 16.89 1.44
C GLN A 174 -6.01 17.65 0.52
N PHE A 175 -5.89 17.49 -0.81
CA PHE A 175 -6.72 18.19 -1.78
C PHE A 175 -8.11 17.54 -1.92
N LYS A 176 -9.13 18.17 -1.34
CA LYS A 176 -10.53 17.69 -1.40
C LYS A 176 -11.08 17.48 -2.82
N PHE A 177 -10.59 18.24 -3.80
CA PHE A 177 -10.96 18.07 -5.21
C PHE A 177 -10.64 16.66 -5.71
N LEU A 178 -9.43 16.16 -5.40
CA LEU A 178 -8.95 14.85 -5.82
C LEU A 178 -9.77 13.71 -5.20
N LEU A 179 -10.23 13.90 -3.95
CA LEU A 179 -11.12 12.97 -3.24
C LEU A 179 -12.49 12.83 -3.91
N LEU A 180 -13.02 13.91 -4.49
CA LEU A 180 -14.34 13.91 -5.12
C LEU A 180 -14.31 13.35 -6.54
N GLU A 181 -13.25 13.63 -7.30
CA GLU A 181 -13.15 13.22 -8.71
C GLU A 181 -12.81 11.74 -8.85
N ASN A 182 -11.85 11.23 -8.06
CA ASN A 182 -11.32 9.88 -8.22
C ASN A 182 -11.07 9.16 -6.87
N PRO A 183 -12.12 8.68 -6.18
CA PRO A 183 -11.99 8.05 -4.86
C PRO A 183 -11.18 6.74 -4.88
N SER A 184 -11.15 6.03 -6.02
CA SER A 184 -10.33 4.82 -6.21
C SER A 184 -8.83 5.13 -6.15
N ILE A 185 -8.40 6.23 -6.76
CA ILE A 185 -7.01 6.68 -6.78
C ILE A 185 -6.59 7.07 -5.36
N VAL A 186 -7.44 7.79 -4.62
CA VAL A 186 -7.16 8.17 -3.23
C VAL A 186 -6.98 6.96 -2.33
N ALA A 187 -7.84 5.94 -2.45
CA ALA A 187 -7.68 4.70 -1.70
C ALA A 187 -6.39 3.95 -2.07
N ALA A 188 -5.98 4.00 -3.34
CA ALA A 188 -4.72 3.41 -3.79
C ALA A 188 -3.50 4.19 -3.26
N LEU A 189 -3.56 5.53 -3.23
CA LEU A 189 -2.52 6.39 -2.66
C LEU A 189 -2.39 6.20 -1.14
N GLU A 190 -3.50 6.06 -0.42
CA GLU A 190 -3.51 5.70 1.01
C GLU A 190 -2.80 4.35 1.22
N ARG A 191 -3.16 3.32 0.44
CA ARG A 191 -2.52 2.00 0.51
C ARG A 191 -1.03 2.05 0.19
N LEU A 192 -0.64 2.79 -0.84
CA LEU A 192 0.77 2.97 -1.21
C LEU A 192 1.55 3.58 -0.05
N LEU A 193 0.99 4.62 0.58
CA LEU A 193 1.65 5.29 1.69
C LEU A 193 1.84 4.35 2.88
N PHE A 194 0.81 3.61 3.26
CA PHE A 194 0.89 2.60 4.32
C PHE A 194 1.86 1.45 3.99
N ALA A 195 1.99 1.07 2.71
CA ALA A 195 2.91 0.03 2.28
C ALA A 195 4.37 0.48 2.30
N CYS A 196 4.67 1.71 1.90
CA CYS A 196 6.04 2.19 1.72
C CYS A 196 6.62 2.90 2.95
N LEU A 197 5.80 3.58 3.75
CA LEU A 197 6.27 4.38 4.89
C LEU A 197 7.10 3.61 5.93
N PRO A 198 6.78 2.36 6.31
CA PRO A 198 7.54 1.66 7.34
C PRO A 198 9.01 1.43 6.97
N ILE A 199 9.28 1.30 5.67
CA ILE A 199 10.62 1.03 5.13
C ILE A 199 11.42 2.33 5.00
N THR A 200 10.77 3.41 4.55
CA THR A 200 11.43 4.70 4.35
C THR A 200 11.65 5.45 5.66
N ALA A 201 10.62 5.53 6.50
CA ALA A 201 10.67 6.27 7.76
C ALA A 201 11.67 5.63 8.74
N SER A 202 11.74 4.29 8.82
CA SER A 202 12.73 3.60 9.67
C SER A 202 14.16 3.97 9.27
N SER A 203 14.44 4.02 7.96
CA SER A 203 15.75 4.32 7.41
C SER A 203 16.16 5.78 7.69
N ILE A 204 15.26 6.73 7.47
CA ILE A 204 15.54 8.16 7.71
C ILE A 204 15.68 8.47 9.20
N PHE A 205 14.82 7.90 10.05
CA PHE A 205 14.94 8.07 11.50
C PHE A 205 16.27 7.50 12.01
N THR A 206 16.74 6.41 11.40
CA THR A 206 18.06 5.86 11.71
C THR A 206 19.17 6.83 11.32
N TRP A 207 19.11 7.45 10.14
CA TRP A 207 20.10 8.45 9.74
C TRP A 207 20.11 9.65 10.69
N ALA A 208 18.95 10.13 11.11
CA ALA A 208 18.82 11.20 12.09
C ALA A 208 19.36 10.80 13.48
N ALA A 209 19.12 9.57 13.94
CA ALA A 209 19.65 9.10 15.21
C ALA A 209 21.18 8.91 15.15
N VAL A 210 21.69 8.39 14.03
CA VAL A 210 23.13 8.19 13.80
C VAL A 210 23.86 9.53 13.69
N SER A 211 23.26 10.55 13.08
CA SER A 211 23.87 11.88 13.03
C SER A 211 23.94 12.54 14.42
N ALA A 212 22.98 12.27 15.31
CA ALA A 212 22.95 12.84 16.65
C ALA A 212 23.84 12.08 17.67
N VAL A 213 23.81 10.75 17.66
CA VAL A 213 24.43 9.90 18.70
C VAL A 213 25.70 9.17 18.20
N GLY A 214 25.93 9.14 16.89
CA GLY A 214 27.04 8.44 16.26
C GLY A 214 26.70 7.04 15.76
N ILE A 215 27.61 6.46 14.96
CA ILE A 215 27.37 5.25 14.16
C ILE A 215 27.48 3.93 14.94
N ASN A 216 28.07 3.94 16.14
CA ASN A 216 28.44 2.74 16.89
C ASN A 216 27.28 1.75 17.11
N ASN A 217 26.07 2.25 17.40
CA ASN A 217 24.88 1.44 17.66
C ASN A 217 23.81 1.55 16.56
N SER A 218 24.20 1.96 15.35
CA SER A 218 23.31 2.21 14.21
C SER A 218 22.36 1.03 13.89
N ALA A 219 22.86 -0.21 13.98
CA ALA A 219 22.06 -1.42 13.77
C ALA A 219 20.89 -1.55 14.76
N TYR A 220 21.10 -1.19 16.03
CA TYR A 220 20.07 -1.24 17.07
C TYR A 220 19.03 -0.13 16.89
N TYR A 221 19.45 1.07 16.46
CA TYR A 221 18.53 2.15 16.12
C TYR A 221 17.62 1.77 14.95
N LEU A 222 18.20 1.21 13.88
CA LEU A 222 17.44 0.72 12.72
C LEU A 222 16.42 -0.35 13.11
N MET A 223 16.82 -1.26 14.00
CA MET A 223 15.93 -2.30 14.52
C MET A 223 14.77 -1.72 15.33
N ALA A 224 15.07 -0.83 16.27
CA ALA A 224 14.07 -0.19 17.12
C ALA A 224 13.04 0.59 16.28
N PHE A 225 13.48 1.40 15.32
CA PHE A 225 12.58 2.14 14.44
C PHE A 225 11.80 1.22 13.51
N SER A 226 12.42 0.16 12.98
CA SER A 226 11.72 -0.83 12.15
C SER A 226 10.61 -1.54 12.92
N CYS A 227 10.86 -1.92 14.17
CA CYS A 227 9.84 -2.51 15.05
C CYS A 227 8.72 -1.51 15.36
N PHE A 228 9.08 -0.26 15.67
CA PHE A 228 8.10 0.80 15.96
C PHE A 228 7.18 1.07 14.77
N PHE A 229 7.74 1.24 13.56
CA PHE A 229 6.95 1.48 12.37
C PHE A 229 6.20 0.23 11.90
N TYR A 230 6.77 -0.96 12.06
CA TYR A 230 6.04 -2.20 11.85
C TYR A 230 4.79 -2.25 12.73
N TRP A 231 4.90 -1.96 14.02
CA TRP A 231 3.75 -1.89 14.93
C TRP A 231 2.74 -0.82 14.52
N LEU A 232 3.20 0.36 14.09
CA LEU A 232 2.32 1.47 13.73
C LEU A 232 1.46 1.17 12.49
N TYR A 233 2.05 0.51 11.48
CA TYR A 233 1.47 0.32 10.14
C TYR A 233 0.97 -1.10 9.82
N SER A 234 1.49 -2.15 10.47
CA SER A 234 1.14 -3.55 10.14
C SER A 234 -0.16 -4.02 10.76
N ILE A 235 -0.73 -3.26 11.70
CA ILE A 235 -2.06 -3.56 12.26
C ILE A 235 -3.09 -3.35 11.14
N PRO A 236 -3.97 -4.33 10.85
CA PRO A 236 -4.94 -4.22 9.76
C PRO A 236 -5.94 -3.10 10.07
N ARG A 237 -5.80 -1.96 9.39
CA ARG A 237 -6.69 -0.81 9.50
C ARG A 237 -7.63 -0.73 8.31
N LEU A 238 -8.86 -0.27 8.57
CA LEU A 238 -9.86 0.00 7.53
C LEU A 238 -9.45 1.21 6.70
N SER A 239 -9.68 1.20 5.39
CA SER A 239 -9.38 2.37 4.55
C SER A 239 -10.24 3.57 4.90
N SER A 240 -9.62 4.76 4.92
CA SER A 240 -10.32 6.02 5.19
C SER A 240 -11.33 6.36 4.08
N PHE A 241 -11.11 5.85 2.87
CA PHE A 241 -11.85 6.24 1.67
C PHE A 241 -12.75 5.13 1.10
N LYS A 242 -12.73 3.92 1.67
CA LYS A 242 -13.68 2.85 1.30
C LYS A 242 -15.00 3.02 2.08
N ILE A 243 -16.08 3.16 1.32
CA ILE A 243 -17.37 3.75 1.73
C ILE A 243 -18.27 2.88 2.65
N ASN A 244 -17.83 1.73 3.14
CA ASN A 244 -18.67 0.82 3.93
C ASN A 244 -18.40 0.84 5.44
N HIS A 245 -18.19 2.03 6.04
CA HIS A 245 -18.09 2.20 7.50
C HIS A 245 -19.42 1.98 8.24
N HIS A 246 -20.56 2.13 7.55
CA HIS A 246 -21.89 2.11 8.17
C HIS A 246 -22.69 0.81 7.98
N ALA A 247 -22.19 -0.15 7.19
CA ALA A 247 -22.70 -1.50 7.27
C ALA A 247 -22.14 -2.09 8.57
N ARG A 248 -22.86 -1.95 9.68
CA ARG A 248 -22.62 -2.79 10.86
C ARG A 248 -22.46 -4.21 10.34
N PHE A 249 -21.26 -4.77 10.46
CA PHE A 249 -20.99 -6.13 9.99
C PHE A 249 -21.74 -7.07 10.93
N HIS A 250 -23.00 -7.35 10.61
CA HIS A 250 -23.85 -8.28 11.34
C HIS A 250 -23.29 -9.69 11.11
N GLY A 251 -22.29 -10.08 11.90
CA GLY A 251 -21.57 -11.35 11.74
C GLY A 251 -20.06 -11.29 11.97
N GLY A 252 -19.46 -10.13 12.27
CA GLY A 252 -18.15 -10.06 12.94
C GLY A 252 -16.88 -10.09 12.06
N GLN A 253 -16.96 -10.05 10.73
CA GLN A 253 -15.76 -9.83 9.89
C GLN A 253 -16.02 -8.75 8.83
N ALA A 254 -15.14 -7.75 8.79
CA ALA A 254 -15.08 -6.78 7.70
C ALA A 254 -14.60 -7.49 6.41
N PRO A 255 -15.16 -7.17 5.23
CA PRO A 255 -14.72 -7.72 3.96
C PRO A 255 -13.22 -7.51 3.78
N LYS A 256 -12.51 -8.53 3.31
CA LYS A 256 -11.03 -8.52 3.14
C LYS A 256 -10.54 -7.35 2.26
N ASP A 257 -11.40 -6.82 1.39
CA ASP A 257 -11.09 -5.66 0.55
C ASP A 257 -11.24 -4.32 1.28
N SER A 258 -11.71 -4.28 2.52
CA SER A 258 -11.94 -3.03 3.27
C SER A 258 -10.68 -2.52 3.98
N PHE A 259 -9.67 -3.36 4.14
CA PHE A 259 -8.41 -3.01 4.78
C PHE A 259 -7.51 -2.19 3.85
N VAL A 260 -6.73 -1.29 4.44
CA VAL A 260 -5.70 -0.50 3.72
C VAL A 260 -4.60 -1.43 3.23
N LEU A 261 -4.10 -2.29 4.12
CA LEU A 261 -3.06 -3.26 3.84
C LEU A 261 -3.65 -4.60 3.39
N GLY A 262 -3.10 -5.16 2.32
CA GLY A 262 -3.37 -6.54 1.94
C GLY A 262 -2.43 -7.53 2.65
N PRO A 263 -2.68 -8.84 2.48
CA PRO A 263 -1.81 -9.88 3.04
C PRO A 263 -0.38 -9.85 2.48
N LEU A 264 -0.20 -9.35 1.26
CA LEU A 264 1.12 -9.25 0.63
C LEU A 264 1.96 -8.17 1.31
N GLU A 265 1.42 -6.98 1.50
CA GLU A 265 2.15 -5.89 2.14
C GLU A 265 2.53 -6.24 3.58
N SER A 266 1.62 -6.89 4.31
CA SER A 266 1.90 -7.41 5.65
C SER A 266 3.01 -8.48 5.64
N CYS A 267 3.01 -9.37 4.65
CA CYS A 267 4.09 -10.33 4.44
C CYS A 267 5.44 -9.61 4.16
N ILE A 268 5.45 -8.59 3.31
CA ILE A 268 6.66 -7.82 3.02
C ILE A 268 7.17 -7.11 4.27
N HIS A 269 6.29 -6.52 5.08
CA HIS A 269 6.67 -5.85 6.33
C HIS A 269 7.24 -6.81 7.37
N THR A 270 6.62 -8.00 7.52
CA THR A 270 7.13 -9.04 8.44
C THR A 270 8.47 -9.59 7.97
N LEU A 271 8.60 -9.83 6.67
CA LEU A 271 9.83 -10.31 6.06
C LEU A 271 10.95 -9.26 6.17
N TYR A 272 10.64 -7.99 5.90
CA TYR A 272 11.55 -6.88 6.13
C TYR A 272 12.07 -6.86 7.57
N LEU A 273 11.18 -6.94 8.57
CA LEU A 273 11.59 -6.93 9.98
C LEU A 273 12.49 -8.12 10.33
N LEU A 274 12.08 -9.35 9.97
CA LEU A 274 12.77 -10.58 10.36
C LEU A 274 14.15 -10.72 9.70
N PHE A 275 14.23 -10.45 8.40
CA PHE A 275 15.48 -10.63 7.66
C PHE A 275 16.44 -9.47 7.85
N LEU A 276 15.94 -8.24 8.02
CA LEU A 276 16.80 -7.11 8.36
C LEU A 276 17.43 -7.34 9.74
N TYR A 277 16.68 -7.84 10.73
CA TYR A 277 17.24 -8.25 12.03
C TYR A 277 18.42 -9.22 11.87
N ALA A 278 18.19 -10.34 11.20
CA ALA A 278 19.22 -11.36 11.05
C ALA A 278 20.35 -10.97 10.07
N SER A 279 20.23 -9.87 9.33
CA SER A 279 21.29 -9.36 8.45
C SER A 279 22.17 -8.29 9.12
N THR A 280 21.68 -7.61 10.17
CA THR A 280 22.43 -6.51 10.80
C THR A 280 23.72 -6.94 11.52
N ARG A 281 24.73 -6.06 11.48
CA ARG A 281 25.98 -6.24 12.24
C ARG A 281 25.68 -6.13 13.75
N GLY A 282 26.02 -7.17 14.50
CA GLY A 282 25.86 -7.23 15.97
C GLY A 282 24.62 -7.96 16.47
N ALA A 283 23.60 -8.23 15.64
CA ALA A 283 22.37 -8.89 16.11
C ALA A 283 22.54 -10.39 16.45
N LEU A 284 23.44 -11.09 15.75
CA LEU A 284 23.71 -12.53 15.94
C LEU A 284 24.82 -12.82 16.97
N TRP A 285 25.09 -11.90 17.89
CA TRP A 285 26.16 -12.05 18.88
C TRP A 285 26.02 -13.30 19.75
N TRP A 286 24.80 -13.85 19.88
CA TRP A 286 24.51 -15.07 20.65
C TRP A 286 24.66 -16.37 19.85
N VAL A 287 24.86 -16.32 18.53
CA VAL A 287 24.89 -17.53 17.66
C VAL A 287 26.30 -18.11 17.51
N SER A 288 27.32 -17.25 17.38
CA SER A 288 28.70 -17.68 17.20
C SER A 288 29.66 -16.52 17.45
N ASP A 289 30.84 -16.80 18.01
CA ASP A 289 31.91 -15.81 18.17
C ASP A 289 32.76 -15.63 16.90
N ASN A 290 32.65 -16.56 15.95
CA ASN A 290 33.45 -16.55 14.71
C ASN A 290 32.91 -15.53 13.70
N ALA A 291 33.61 -14.41 13.53
CA ALA A 291 33.22 -13.32 12.63
C ALA A 291 32.94 -13.77 11.18
N ALA A 292 33.75 -14.67 10.63
CA ALA A 292 33.57 -15.23 9.29
C ALA A 292 32.28 -16.07 9.18
N HIS A 293 31.97 -16.85 10.21
CA HIS A 293 30.75 -17.67 10.27
C HIS A 293 29.50 -16.79 10.36
N ILE A 294 29.53 -15.74 11.18
CA ILE A 294 28.44 -14.76 11.29
C ILE A 294 28.23 -14.01 9.95
N GLN A 295 29.30 -13.65 9.25
CA GLN A 295 29.18 -13.00 7.94
C GLN A 295 28.52 -13.94 6.92
N SER A 296 28.91 -15.22 6.88
CA SER A 296 28.27 -16.22 6.02
C SER A 296 26.77 -16.35 6.33
N ILE A 297 26.40 -16.46 7.61
CA ILE A 297 24.99 -16.53 8.03
C ILE A 297 24.20 -15.30 7.58
N ARG A 298 24.77 -14.09 7.71
CA ARG A 298 24.11 -12.85 7.25
C ARG A 298 23.86 -12.84 5.75
N VAL A 299 24.85 -13.24 4.96
CA VAL A 299 24.74 -13.30 3.49
C VAL A 299 23.69 -14.34 3.09
N VAL A 300 23.71 -15.53 3.69
CA VAL A 300 22.71 -16.58 3.44
C VAL A 300 21.32 -16.10 3.81
N ASN A 301 21.15 -15.48 4.97
CA ASN A 301 19.86 -14.95 5.40
C ASN A 301 19.36 -13.84 4.46
N GLY A 302 20.23 -12.92 4.04
CA GLY A 302 19.90 -11.91 3.03
C GLY A 302 19.48 -12.53 1.69
N PHE A 303 20.15 -13.58 1.25
CA PHE A 303 19.78 -14.32 0.04
C PHE A 303 18.42 -15.01 0.17
N VAL A 304 18.14 -15.65 1.30
CA VAL A 304 16.84 -16.27 1.58
C VAL A 304 15.74 -15.20 1.57
N ALA A 305 15.96 -14.03 2.19
CA ALA A 305 15.04 -12.90 2.16
C ALA A 305 14.70 -12.51 0.71
N LEU A 306 15.75 -12.33 -0.09
CA LEU A 306 15.66 -11.95 -1.50
C LEU A 306 14.81 -12.97 -2.28
N VAL A 307 15.05 -14.27 -2.10
CA VAL A 307 14.26 -15.34 -2.73
C VAL A 307 12.77 -15.21 -2.40
N PHE A 308 12.41 -15.03 -1.12
CA PHE A 308 11.00 -14.88 -0.73
C PHE A 308 10.35 -13.62 -1.33
N VAL A 309 11.05 -12.49 -1.33
CA VAL A 309 10.56 -11.25 -1.97
C VAL A 309 10.34 -11.48 -3.46
N VAL A 310 11.31 -12.07 -4.14
CA VAL A 310 11.25 -12.34 -5.58
C VAL A 310 10.07 -13.26 -5.92
N ILE A 311 9.92 -14.38 -5.21
CA ILE A 311 8.78 -15.29 -5.41
C ILE A 311 7.44 -14.58 -5.17
N ALA A 312 7.36 -13.73 -4.14
CA ALA A 312 6.15 -12.96 -3.88
C ALA A 312 5.81 -11.99 -5.04
N LEU A 313 6.83 -11.32 -5.59
CA LEU A 313 6.67 -10.43 -6.76
C LEU A 313 6.31 -11.21 -8.02
N GLU A 314 6.91 -12.37 -8.26
CA GLU A 314 6.61 -13.22 -9.41
C GLU A 314 5.13 -13.63 -9.43
N ILE A 315 4.65 -14.22 -8.33
CA ILE A 315 3.28 -14.73 -8.25
C ILE A 315 2.26 -13.58 -8.35
N ARG A 316 2.51 -12.47 -7.66
CA ARG A 316 1.50 -11.41 -7.46
C ARG A 316 1.57 -10.26 -8.43
N VAL A 317 2.73 -9.99 -9.03
CA VAL A 317 2.91 -8.90 -9.98
C VAL A 317 3.07 -9.47 -11.37
N VAL A 318 4.06 -10.34 -11.58
CA VAL A 318 4.40 -10.83 -12.92
C VAL A 318 3.29 -11.73 -13.46
N PHE A 319 2.93 -12.81 -12.76
CA PHE A 319 1.91 -13.73 -13.26
C PHE A 319 0.49 -13.16 -13.18
N HIS A 320 0.17 -12.43 -12.11
CA HIS A 320 -1.18 -11.86 -11.95
C HIS A 320 -1.46 -10.72 -12.95
N SER A 321 -0.53 -9.77 -13.09
CA SER A 321 -0.76 -8.57 -13.91
C SER A 321 -0.24 -8.73 -15.34
N PHE A 322 0.89 -9.42 -15.50
CA PHE A 322 1.57 -9.55 -16.79
C PHE A 322 1.47 -10.93 -17.44
N GLY A 323 0.74 -11.88 -16.83
CA GLY A 323 0.62 -13.25 -17.34
C GLY A 323 0.10 -13.33 -18.79
N ARG A 324 -0.69 -12.34 -19.23
CA ARG A 324 -1.19 -12.24 -20.62
C ARG A 324 -0.12 -11.82 -21.64
N TYR A 325 0.96 -11.21 -21.20
CA TYR A 325 2.06 -10.74 -22.07
C TYR A 325 3.20 -11.76 -22.16
N ILE A 326 3.18 -12.80 -21.33
CA ILE A 326 4.17 -13.87 -21.38
C ILE A 326 3.83 -14.80 -22.54
N GLN A 327 4.69 -14.81 -23.56
CA GLN A 327 4.44 -15.59 -24.78
C GLN A 327 4.84 -17.07 -24.64
N VAL A 328 5.62 -17.40 -23.60
CA VAL A 328 6.15 -18.75 -23.39
C VAL A 328 5.09 -19.65 -22.73
N PRO A 329 4.85 -20.87 -23.25
CA PRO A 329 3.90 -21.79 -22.63
C PRO A 329 4.41 -22.32 -21.27
N PRO A 330 3.50 -22.65 -20.34
CA PRO A 330 3.87 -23.38 -19.11
C PRO A 330 4.49 -24.74 -19.45
N PRO A 331 5.51 -25.22 -18.71
CA PRO A 331 6.04 -24.71 -17.44
C PRO A 331 7.26 -23.77 -17.56
N LEU A 332 7.76 -23.52 -18.79
CA LEU A 332 9.00 -22.77 -19.01
C LEU A 332 8.88 -21.29 -18.65
N ASN A 333 7.67 -20.73 -18.68
CA ASN A 333 7.41 -19.36 -18.22
C ASN A 333 7.83 -19.15 -16.76
N TYR A 334 7.54 -20.09 -15.86
CA TYR A 334 7.92 -20.01 -14.45
C TYR A 334 9.43 -19.98 -14.30
N VAL A 335 10.11 -20.94 -14.92
CA VAL A 335 11.57 -21.06 -14.82
C VAL A 335 12.28 -19.83 -15.37
N LEU A 336 11.88 -19.33 -16.54
CA LEU A 336 12.53 -18.18 -17.16
C LEU A 336 12.28 -16.89 -16.38
N VAL A 337 11.05 -16.65 -15.93
CA VAL A 337 10.73 -15.49 -15.09
C VAL A 337 11.56 -15.53 -13.80
N THR A 338 11.65 -16.70 -13.14
CA THR A 338 12.43 -16.84 -11.92
C THR A 338 13.93 -16.65 -12.16
N ILE A 339 14.48 -17.21 -13.23
CA ILE A 339 15.89 -16.97 -13.60
C ILE A 339 16.15 -15.48 -13.81
N THR A 340 15.28 -14.78 -14.53
CA THR A 340 15.46 -13.35 -14.79
C THR A 340 15.34 -12.51 -13.53
N MET A 341 14.29 -12.71 -12.74
CA MET A 341 14.01 -11.93 -11.54
C MET A 341 15.00 -12.22 -10.41
N LEU A 342 15.20 -13.50 -10.09
CA LEU A 342 16.11 -13.92 -9.01
C LEU A 342 17.56 -13.69 -9.41
N GLY A 343 17.94 -14.05 -10.64
CA GLY A 343 19.30 -13.86 -11.13
C GLY A 343 19.67 -12.38 -11.23
N GLY A 344 18.76 -11.52 -11.71
CA GLY A 344 18.98 -10.07 -11.73
C GLY A 344 19.13 -9.47 -10.33
N ALA A 345 18.23 -9.83 -9.40
CA ALA A 345 18.28 -9.36 -8.02
C ALA A 345 19.54 -9.85 -7.28
N ALA A 346 19.92 -11.13 -7.45
CA ALA A 346 21.11 -11.71 -6.84
C ALA A 346 22.40 -11.12 -7.41
N ALA A 347 22.48 -10.92 -8.73
CA ALA A 347 23.63 -10.28 -9.38
C ALA A 347 23.80 -8.83 -8.91
N GLY A 348 22.71 -8.05 -8.89
CA GLY A 348 22.72 -6.68 -8.36
C GLY A 348 23.14 -6.63 -6.89
N GLY A 349 22.63 -7.56 -6.07
CA GLY A 349 23.02 -7.73 -4.67
C GLY A 349 24.51 -8.03 -4.51
N ALA A 350 25.03 -9.03 -5.23
CA ALA A 350 26.44 -9.41 -5.19
C ALA A 350 27.38 -8.28 -5.62
N TYR A 351 27.01 -7.50 -6.65
CA TYR A 351 27.75 -6.31 -7.07
C TYR A 351 27.75 -5.24 -5.97
N SER A 352 26.60 -4.96 -5.36
CA SER A 352 26.50 -3.95 -4.30
C SER A 352 27.28 -4.32 -3.04
N MET A 353 27.44 -5.62 -2.76
CA MET A 353 28.24 -6.13 -1.64
C MET A 353 29.74 -6.20 -1.96
N GLY A 354 30.17 -5.84 -3.17
CA GLY A 354 31.56 -5.90 -3.59
C GLY A 354 32.11 -7.33 -3.69
N MET A 355 31.23 -8.33 -3.86
CA MET A 355 31.62 -9.74 -3.99
C MET A 355 32.23 -10.07 -5.37
N VAL A 356 32.21 -9.12 -6.29
CA VAL A 356 32.83 -9.21 -7.61
C VAL A 356 34.17 -8.49 -7.57
N SER A 357 35.21 -9.14 -7.04
CA SER A 357 36.57 -8.59 -6.96
C SER A 357 37.57 -9.28 -7.88
N ASP A 358 37.34 -10.56 -8.15
CA ASP A 358 38.33 -11.44 -8.79
C ASP A 358 37.91 -11.77 -10.24
N ALA A 359 38.87 -12.11 -11.09
CA ALA A 359 38.62 -12.47 -12.49
C ALA A 359 37.55 -13.57 -12.63
N LEU A 360 37.57 -14.59 -11.77
CA LEU A 360 36.57 -15.66 -11.74
C LEU A 360 35.17 -15.16 -11.35
N SER A 361 35.07 -14.27 -10.36
CA SER A 361 33.81 -13.67 -9.94
C SER A 361 33.22 -12.75 -11.01
N SER A 362 34.07 -12.06 -11.78
CA SER A 362 33.68 -11.22 -12.91
C SER A 362 33.16 -12.05 -14.09
N VAL A 363 33.81 -13.19 -14.39
CA VAL A 363 33.31 -14.14 -15.39
C VAL A 363 31.98 -14.76 -14.95
N ALA A 364 31.84 -15.16 -13.69
CA ALA A 364 30.57 -15.65 -13.15
C ALA A 364 29.47 -14.59 -13.21
N PHE A 365 29.79 -13.33 -12.90
CA PHE A 365 28.85 -12.22 -12.99
C PHE A 365 28.40 -11.97 -14.44
N THR A 366 29.33 -11.86 -15.39
CA THR A 366 29.02 -11.63 -16.80
C THR A 366 28.24 -12.77 -17.42
N THR A 367 28.61 -14.03 -17.15
CA THR A 367 27.84 -15.20 -17.61
C THR A 367 26.43 -15.22 -17.02
N SER A 368 26.27 -14.92 -15.73
CA SER A 368 24.94 -14.82 -15.11
C SER A 368 24.10 -13.71 -15.72
N ALA A 369 24.70 -12.54 -16.03
CA ALA A 369 24.01 -11.42 -16.65
C ALA A 369 23.53 -11.75 -18.08
N ILE A 370 24.33 -12.49 -18.85
CA ILE A 370 23.95 -12.97 -20.18
C ILE A 370 22.75 -13.93 -20.07
N VAL A 371 22.80 -14.90 -19.16
CA VAL A 371 21.71 -15.87 -18.95
C VAL A 371 20.43 -15.17 -18.50
N VAL A 372 20.52 -14.26 -17.53
CA VAL A 372 19.39 -13.45 -17.02
C VAL A 372 18.76 -12.63 -18.14
N SER A 373 19.59 -11.97 -18.96
CA SER A 373 19.13 -11.12 -20.06
C SER A 373 18.49 -11.94 -21.18
N ALA A 374 19.10 -13.09 -21.53
CA ALA A 374 18.55 -14.01 -22.52
C ALA A 374 17.20 -14.59 -22.06
N ALA A 375 17.10 -15.02 -20.80
CA ALA A 375 15.84 -15.49 -20.23
C ALA A 375 14.75 -14.40 -20.25
N GLY A 376 15.12 -13.15 -19.94
CA GLY A 376 14.19 -12.02 -19.97
C GLY A 376 13.70 -11.70 -21.39
N ALA A 377 14.60 -11.73 -22.38
CA ALA A 377 14.26 -11.50 -23.78
C ALA A 377 13.29 -12.57 -24.31
N VAL A 378 13.48 -13.84 -23.93
CA VAL A 378 12.58 -14.95 -24.30
C VAL A 378 11.21 -14.78 -23.64
N VAL A 379 11.13 -14.36 -22.37
CA VAL A 379 9.86 -14.12 -21.66
C VAL A 379 9.03 -13.02 -22.33
N VAL A 380 9.68 -11.94 -22.78
CA VAL A 380 9.03 -10.81 -23.46
C VAL A 380 8.63 -11.16 -24.91
N GLY A 381 9.13 -12.28 -25.45
CA GLY A 381 8.81 -12.73 -26.80
C GLY A 381 9.64 -12.05 -27.87
N TYR A 382 10.90 -11.71 -27.56
CA TYR A 382 11.84 -11.27 -28.59
C TYR A 382 11.93 -12.36 -29.66
N PRO A 383 11.74 -12.05 -30.96
CA PRO A 383 11.78 -13.06 -32.00
C PRO A 383 13.21 -13.60 -32.07
N VAL A 384 13.43 -14.76 -31.45
CA VAL A 384 14.61 -15.56 -31.72
C VAL A 384 14.44 -16.00 -33.16
N LEU A 385 15.16 -15.36 -34.07
CA LEU A 385 15.25 -15.74 -35.48
C LEU A 385 15.73 -17.19 -35.56
N VAL A 386 14.81 -18.14 -35.41
CA VAL A 386 14.96 -19.47 -36.00
C VAL A 386 14.63 -19.27 -37.47
N SER A 387 15.62 -18.74 -38.21
CA SER A 387 15.64 -18.84 -39.66
C SER A 387 15.90 -20.32 -39.99
N GLY A 388 14.85 -21.13 -39.94
CA GLY A 388 14.82 -22.49 -40.44
C GLY A 388 13.92 -22.54 -41.67
N TYR A 389 14.51 -22.28 -42.83
CA TYR A 389 14.07 -22.89 -44.09
C TYR A 389 14.71 -24.27 -44.19
#